data_AF-A0A0N1NU37-F1
#
_entry.id   AF-A0A0N1NU37-F1
#
_cell.length_a   1.000
_cell.length_b   1.000
_cell.length_c   1.000
_cell.angle_alpha   90.00
_cell.angle_beta   90.00
_cell.angle_gamma   90.00
#
_symmetry.space_group_name_H-M   'P 1'
#
loop_
_entity.id
_entity.type
_entity.pdbx_description
1 polymer ?
#
loop_
_entity_poly.entity_id
_entity_poly.type
_entity_poly.pdbx_seq_one_letter_code
_entity_poly.pdbx_strand_id
1 'polypeptide(L)'
;MALPDTAPGADVAWQASLMDTQPRATGPTESAGPPDLWTTVDALWSWLDADAAHGGREGLLLRVLKLSEEVGEVAQAVIGATGQNPRKGVTHTWEDVQGELCDVAITALVALRTLTPEAESVFAGHLARVAGRSVGRTGGERSVGRTGEDGTGVR
;
A
#
# COMPACT_ATOMS: atom_id res chain seq x y z
N MET A 1 -31.47 -37.07 1.73
CA MET A 1 -31.10 -36.10 2.76
C MET A 1 -30.29 -35.02 2.06
N ALA A 2 -30.94 -33.90 1.72
CA ALA A 2 -30.30 -32.80 1.00
C ALA A 2 -29.49 -31.95 1.98
N LEU A 3 -28.27 -31.58 1.59
CA LEU A 3 -27.45 -30.61 2.32
C LEU A 3 -28.12 -29.23 2.22
N PRO A 4 -28.09 -28.39 3.28
CA PRO A 4 -28.61 -27.04 3.18
C PRO A 4 -27.75 -26.19 2.24
N ASP A 5 -28.45 -25.46 1.39
CA ASP A 5 -27.95 -24.38 0.54
C ASP A 5 -27.26 -23.33 1.43
N THR A 6 -25.96 -23.18 1.24
CA THR A 6 -25.18 -22.16 1.95
C THR A 6 -25.33 -20.87 1.17
N ALA A 7 -25.99 -19.89 1.78
CA ALA A 7 -26.09 -18.53 1.25
C ALA A 7 -24.68 -18.02 0.84
N PRO A 8 -24.56 -17.25 -0.26
CA PRO A 8 -23.28 -16.67 -0.64
C PRO A 8 -22.74 -15.85 0.53
N GLY A 9 -21.50 -16.16 0.91
CA GLY A 9 -20.83 -15.61 2.07
C GLY A 9 -20.79 -14.08 2.05
N ALA A 10 -20.84 -13.50 3.24
CA ALA A 10 -20.71 -12.09 3.53
C ALA A 10 -19.34 -11.47 3.14
N ASP A 11 -18.54 -12.16 2.32
CA ASP A 11 -17.17 -11.78 1.95
C ASP A 11 -17.11 -10.71 0.84
N VAL A 12 -18.12 -10.63 -0.04
CA VAL A 12 -18.16 -9.63 -1.13
C VAL A 12 -18.71 -8.27 -0.70
N ALA A 13 -19.27 -8.17 0.52
CA ALA A 13 -19.90 -6.94 1.01
C ALA A 13 -18.91 -5.95 1.66
N TRP A 14 -17.72 -6.40 2.04
CA TRP A 14 -16.70 -5.52 2.64
C TRP A 14 -15.97 -4.64 1.62
N GLN A 15 -15.75 -5.15 0.39
CA GLN A 15 -15.05 -4.41 -0.67
C GLN A 15 -15.88 -3.25 -1.25
N ALA A 16 -17.21 -3.39 -1.39
CA ALA A 16 -18.03 -2.40 -2.08
C ALA A 16 -18.18 -1.05 -1.32
N SER A 17 -17.81 -0.98 -0.04
CA SER A 17 -18.08 0.20 0.80
C SER A 17 -16.87 1.10 1.08
N LEU A 18 -15.64 0.67 0.75
CA LEU A 18 -14.44 1.48 1.01
C LEU A 18 -14.28 2.64 0.00
N MET A 19 -14.88 2.56 -1.19
CA MET A 19 -14.62 3.50 -2.29
C MET A 19 -15.86 4.11 -2.99
N ASP A 20 -17.10 3.72 -2.65
CA ASP A 20 -18.29 4.14 -3.43
C ASP A 20 -19.35 4.95 -2.65
N THR A 21 -19.05 5.44 -1.43
CA THR A 21 -19.97 6.34 -0.71
C THR A 21 -19.32 7.67 -0.35
N GLN A 22 -19.49 8.65 -1.23
CA GLN A 22 -19.11 10.03 -0.98
C GLN A 22 -20.08 10.65 0.07
N PRO A 23 -19.61 11.18 1.21
CA PRO A 23 -20.49 11.86 2.15
C PRO A 23 -21.08 13.13 1.52
N ARG A 24 -22.42 13.30 1.56
CA ARG A 24 -23.06 14.57 1.18
C ARG A 24 -22.67 15.66 2.18
N ALA A 25 -21.83 16.59 1.74
CA ALA A 25 -21.54 17.81 2.49
C ALA A 25 -22.76 18.75 2.47
N THR A 26 -23.33 19.04 3.64
CA THR A 26 -24.26 20.16 3.85
C THR A 26 -23.60 21.18 4.78
N GLY A 27 -23.08 22.28 4.22
CA GLY A 27 -22.59 23.44 4.97
C GLY A 27 -21.54 24.23 4.20
N PRO A 28 -21.45 25.57 4.35
CA PRO A 28 -20.47 26.38 3.64
C PRO A 28 -19.06 25.99 4.11
N THR A 29 -18.31 25.36 3.21
CA THR A 29 -16.98 24.80 3.47
C THR A 29 -15.94 25.91 3.35
N GLU A 30 -15.37 26.35 4.48
CA GLU A 30 -14.04 26.97 4.44
C GLU A 30 -13.08 25.97 3.77
N SER A 31 -12.32 26.45 2.79
CA SER A 31 -11.40 25.65 1.98
C SER A 31 -10.26 25.07 2.82
N ALA A 32 -10.53 23.98 3.54
CA ALA A 32 -9.50 23.09 4.05
C ALA A 32 -8.86 22.40 2.83
N GLY A 33 -7.53 22.47 2.73
CA GLY A 33 -6.78 21.70 1.74
C GLY A 33 -7.06 20.19 1.85
N PRO A 34 -6.56 19.37 0.91
CA PRO A 34 -6.74 17.92 1.00
C PRO A 34 -6.25 17.43 2.37
N PRO A 35 -6.98 16.50 3.00
CA PRO A 35 -6.60 15.99 4.32
C PRO A 35 -5.19 15.40 4.28
N ASP A 36 -4.44 15.61 5.37
CA ASP A 36 -3.13 15.00 5.53
C ASP A 36 -3.23 13.46 5.52
N LEU A 37 -2.22 12.78 4.99
CA LEU A 37 -2.19 11.32 4.82
C LEU A 37 -2.58 10.59 6.10
N TRP A 38 -1.99 10.96 7.24
CA TRP A 38 -2.23 10.26 8.50
C TRP A 38 -3.59 10.59 9.09
N THR A 39 -4.08 11.81 8.86
CA THR A 39 -5.48 12.16 9.18
C THR A 39 -6.47 11.27 8.42
N THR A 40 -6.20 11.01 7.13
CA THR A 40 -7.02 10.09 6.33
C THR A 40 -6.89 8.65 6.78
N VAL A 41 -5.68 8.16 7.05
CA VAL A 41 -5.46 6.78 7.55
C VAL A 41 -6.15 6.57 8.90
N ASP A 42 -6.10 7.55 9.81
CA ASP A 42 -6.79 7.49 11.09
C ASP A 42 -8.31 7.44 10.92
N ALA A 43 -8.86 8.23 10.00
CA ALA A 43 -10.29 8.19 9.69
C ALA A 43 -10.72 6.84 9.13
N LEU A 44 -9.96 6.27 8.19
CA LEU A 44 -10.21 4.94 7.62
C LEU A 44 -10.11 3.84 8.69
N TRP A 45 -9.07 3.89 9.53
CA TRP A 45 -8.92 2.97 10.64
C TRP A 45 -10.09 3.05 11.61
N SER A 46 -10.50 4.26 12.01
CA SER A 46 -11.62 4.47 12.93
C SER A 46 -12.93 3.97 12.36
N TRP A 47 -13.18 4.16 11.07
CA TRP A 47 -14.37 3.63 10.39
C TRP A 47 -14.37 2.10 10.38
N LEU A 48 -13.26 1.48 9.97
CA LEU A 48 -13.12 0.02 9.96
C LEU A 48 -13.22 -0.61 11.35
N ASP A 49 -12.72 0.07 12.38
CA ASP A 49 -12.77 -0.44 13.76
C ASP A 49 -14.19 -0.36 14.36
N ALA A 50 -14.96 0.66 14.00
CA ALA A 50 -16.35 0.81 14.42
C ALA A 50 -17.25 -0.31 13.88
N ASP A 51 -16.99 -0.78 12.67
CA ASP A 51 -17.76 -1.83 12.00
C ASP A 51 -17.16 -3.25 12.17
N ALA A 52 -16.08 -3.39 12.93
CA ALA A 52 -15.36 -4.66 13.04
C ALA A 52 -16.14 -5.71 13.84
N ALA A 53 -16.46 -6.83 13.19
CA ALA A 53 -16.98 -8.03 13.87
C ALA A 53 -15.94 -8.65 14.85
N HIS A 54 -14.65 -8.41 14.61
CA HIS A 54 -13.53 -8.95 15.37
C HIS A 54 -12.55 -7.85 15.79
N GLY A 55 -12.39 -7.65 17.11
CA GLY A 55 -11.44 -6.69 17.67
C GLY A 55 -10.07 -7.28 18.02
N GLY A 56 -9.17 -6.45 18.53
CA GLY A 56 -7.88 -6.88 19.09
C GLY A 56 -6.99 -7.63 18.09
N ARG A 57 -6.37 -8.74 18.55
CA ARG A 57 -5.40 -9.49 17.74
C ARG A 57 -6.00 -10.11 16.49
N GLU A 58 -7.24 -10.57 16.55
CA GLU A 58 -7.91 -11.18 15.40
C GLU A 58 -8.16 -10.13 14.30
N GLY A 59 -8.71 -8.97 14.66
CA GLY A 59 -8.91 -7.85 13.72
C GLY A 59 -7.60 -7.35 13.11
N LEU A 60 -6.48 -7.38 13.84
CA LEU A 60 -5.16 -7.10 13.28
C LEU A 60 -4.74 -8.16 12.25
N LEU A 61 -4.86 -9.45 12.57
CA LEU A 61 -4.47 -10.53 11.66
C LEU A 61 -5.28 -10.50 10.37
N LEU A 62 -6.59 -10.23 10.45
CA LEU A 62 -7.45 -10.09 9.27
C LEU A 62 -7.01 -8.92 8.38
N ARG A 63 -6.67 -7.76 8.97
CA ARG A 63 -6.13 -6.62 8.20
C ARG A 63 -4.79 -6.92 7.56
N VAL A 64 -3.93 -7.71 8.20
CA VAL A 64 -2.67 -8.18 7.59
C VAL A 64 -2.94 -9.16 6.45
N LEU A 65 -3.92 -10.06 6.58
CA LEU A 65 -4.28 -11.00 5.52
C LEU A 65 -4.86 -10.30 4.28
N LYS A 66 -5.58 -9.18 4.46
CA LYS A 66 -6.10 -8.35 3.36
C LYS A 66 -5.01 -7.93 2.37
N LEU A 67 -3.78 -7.71 2.83
CA LEU A 67 -2.64 -7.40 1.93
C LEU A 67 -2.43 -8.43 0.83
N SER A 68 -2.71 -9.72 1.09
CA SER A 68 -2.54 -10.77 0.07
C SER A 68 -3.59 -10.66 -1.04
N GLU A 69 -4.78 -10.16 -0.71
CA GLU A 69 -5.85 -9.90 -1.65
C GLU A 69 -5.49 -8.73 -2.56
N GLU A 70 -5.12 -7.59 -1.98
CA GLU A 70 -4.70 -6.38 -2.72
C GLU A 70 -3.51 -6.66 -3.67
N VAL A 71 -2.53 -7.44 -3.20
CA VAL A 71 -1.40 -7.86 -4.06
C VAL A 71 -1.87 -8.76 -5.21
N GLY A 72 -2.90 -9.58 -4.98
CA GLY A 72 -3.54 -10.38 -6.02
C GLY A 72 -4.24 -9.51 -7.06
N GLU A 73 -4.89 -8.42 -6.64
CA GLU A 73 -5.56 -7.46 -7.52
C GLU A 73 -4.54 -6.68 -8.37
N VAL A 74 -3.41 -6.23 -7.78
CA VAL A 74 -2.27 -5.70 -8.53
C VAL A 74 -1.80 -6.68 -9.61
N ALA A 75 -1.64 -7.97 -9.26
CA ALA A 75 -1.22 -8.99 -10.21
C ALA A 75 -2.24 -9.16 -11.35
N GLN A 76 -3.53 -9.14 -11.03
CA GLN A 76 -4.62 -9.20 -12.01
C GLN A 76 -4.59 -7.99 -12.95
N ALA A 77 -4.45 -6.78 -12.41
CA ALA A 77 -4.36 -5.55 -13.19
C ALA A 77 -3.14 -5.56 -14.11
N VAL A 78 -1.97 -6.00 -13.65
CA VAL A 78 -0.76 -6.12 -14.48
C VAL A 78 -0.96 -7.12 -15.62
N ILE A 79 -1.52 -8.31 -15.34
CA ILE A 79 -1.84 -9.31 -16.38
C ILE A 79 -2.81 -8.73 -17.41
N GLY A 80 -3.80 -7.97 -16.94
CA GLY A 80 -4.77 -7.27 -17.78
C GLY A 80 -4.16 -6.17 -18.64
N ALA A 81 -3.28 -5.34 -18.08
CA ALA A 81 -2.63 -4.22 -18.77
C ALA A 81 -1.60 -4.68 -19.80
N THR A 82 -0.92 -5.80 -19.52
CA THR A 82 0.07 -6.40 -20.43
C THR A 82 -0.55 -7.32 -21.48
N GLY A 83 -1.85 -7.61 -21.39
CA GLY A 83 -2.56 -8.47 -22.33
C GLY A 83 -2.06 -9.93 -22.34
N GLN A 84 -1.45 -10.40 -21.24
CA GLN A 84 -0.83 -11.73 -21.16
C GLN A 84 -1.82 -12.89 -21.31
N ASN A 85 -3.12 -12.63 -21.16
CA ASN A 85 -4.17 -13.62 -21.41
C ASN A 85 -4.61 -13.56 -22.89
N PRO A 86 -4.21 -14.53 -23.75
CA PRO A 86 -4.48 -14.47 -25.19
C PRO A 86 -5.98 -14.51 -25.53
N ARG A 87 -6.81 -14.97 -24.59
CA ARG A 87 -8.27 -15.10 -24.73
C ARG A 87 -9.00 -13.77 -24.54
N LYS A 88 -8.38 -12.84 -23.82
CA LYS A 88 -9.02 -11.61 -23.32
C LYS A 88 -8.37 -10.34 -23.87
N GLY A 89 -7.13 -10.42 -24.36
CA GLY A 89 -6.39 -9.23 -24.79
C GLY A 89 -6.09 -8.29 -23.62
N VAL A 90 -5.94 -7.01 -23.90
CA VAL A 90 -5.76 -5.97 -22.87
C VAL A 90 -7.10 -5.68 -22.22
N THR A 91 -7.19 -5.86 -20.89
CA THR A 91 -8.43 -5.65 -20.12
C THR A 91 -8.33 -4.56 -19.07
N HIS A 92 -7.11 -4.13 -18.75
CA HIS A 92 -6.84 -3.07 -17.78
C HIS A 92 -5.86 -2.07 -18.40
N THR A 93 -5.74 -0.93 -17.76
CA THR A 93 -4.80 0.15 -18.06
C THR A 93 -3.66 0.15 -17.05
N TRP A 94 -2.60 0.91 -17.30
CA TRP A 94 -1.55 1.12 -16.30
C TRP A 94 -2.01 2.05 -15.18
N GLU A 95 -3.06 2.84 -15.40
CA GLU A 95 -3.76 3.61 -14.38
C GLU A 95 -4.47 2.68 -13.38
N ASP A 96 -5.09 1.59 -13.86
CA ASP A 96 -5.68 0.58 -12.96
C ASP A 96 -4.60 -0.04 -12.07
N VAL A 97 -3.43 -0.38 -12.62
CA VAL A 97 -2.29 -0.88 -11.83
C VAL A 97 -1.84 0.13 -10.76
N GLN A 98 -1.86 1.42 -11.08
CA GLN A 98 -1.54 2.46 -10.08
C GLN A 98 -2.57 2.51 -8.96
N GLY A 99 -3.87 2.35 -9.29
CA GLY A 99 -4.94 2.23 -8.31
C GLY A 99 -4.70 1.08 -7.33
N GLU A 100 -4.51 -0.12 -7.86
CA GLU A 100 -4.29 -1.32 -7.04
C GLU A 100 -3.02 -1.19 -6.16
N LEU A 101 -1.96 -0.54 -6.66
CA LEU A 101 -0.77 -0.26 -5.85
C LEU A 101 -1.05 0.73 -4.71
N CYS A 102 -1.93 1.71 -4.93
CA CYS A 102 -2.38 2.60 -3.87
C CYS A 102 -3.19 1.83 -2.83
N ASP A 103 -4.04 0.90 -3.23
CA ASP A 103 -4.85 0.10 -2.32
C ASP A 103 -3.99 -0.82 -1.43
N VAL A 104 -2.93 -1.43 -1.98
CA VAL A 104 -1.90 -2.11 -1.19
C VAL A 104 -1.27 -1.18 -0.15
N ALA A 105 -0.87 0.03 -0.57
CA ALA A 105 -0.22 0.98 0.32
C ALA A 105 -1.15 1.45 1.45
N ILE A 106 -2.39 1.80 1.13
CA ILE A 106 -3.42 2.22 2.09
C ILE A 106 -3.70 1.08 3.07
N THR A 107 -3.91 -0.14 2.58
CA THR A 107 -4.14 -1.33 3.41
C THR A 107 -2.99 -1.59 4.38
N ALA A 108 -1.74 -1.42 3.92
CA ALA A 108 -0.55 -1.57 4.76
C ALA A 108 -0.49 -0.49 5.86
N LEU A 109 -0.81 0.76 5.53
CA LEU A 109 -0.82 1.87 6.50
C LEU A 109 -1.92 1.70 7.55
N VAL A 110 -3.12 1.26 7.15
CA VAL A 110 -4.22 0.95 8.08
C VAL A 110 -3.89 -0.24 8.98
N ALA A 111 -3.27 -1.30 8.43
CA ALA A 111 -2.80 -2.43 9.23
C ALA A 111 -1.72 -2.00 10.25
N LEU A 112 -0.79 -1.13 9.85
CA LEU A 112 0.19 -0.54 10.76
C LEU A 112 -0.48 0.29 11.87
N ARG A 113 -1.49 1.11 11.51
CA ARG A 113 -2.26 1.90 12.47
C ARG A 113 -3.08 1.05 13.45
N THR A 114 -3.53 -0.11 13.01
CA THR A 114 -4.18 -1.11 13.87
C THR A 114 -3.19 -1.74 14.86
N LEU A 115 -1.94 -1.95 14.42
CA LEU A 115 -0.89 -2.53 15.25
C LEU A 115 -0.40 -1.55 16.33
N THR A 116 -0.33 -0.25 16.02
CA THR A 116 0.23 0.78 16.90
C THR A 116 -0.40 2.15 16.64
N PRO A 117 -0.76 2.92 17.69
CA PRO A 117 -1.19 4.30 17.52
C PRO A 117 -0.07 5.24 17.06
N GLU A 118 1.21 4.85 17.22
CA GLU A 118 2.39 5.61 16.78
C GLU A 118 2.77 5.37 15.30
N ALA A 119 1.86 4.80 14.50
CA ALA A 119 2.10 4.35 13.13
C ALA A 119 2.81 5.39 12.24
N GLU A 120 2.44 6.67 12.34
CA GLU A 120 3.08 7.76 11.62
C GLU A 120 4.58 7.83 11.89
N SER A 121 4.96 7.90 13.17
CA SER A 121 6.35 8.00 13.58
C SER A 121 7.14 6.72 13.25
N VAL A 122 6.49 5.55 13.35
CA VAL A 122 7.09 4.25 13.01
C VAL A 122 7.39 4.19 11.52
N PHE A 123 6.44 4.58 10.68
CA PHE A 123 6.60 4.62 9.23
C PHE A 123 7.68 5.63 8.83
N ALA A 124 7.60 6.87 9.33
CA ALA A 124 8.58 7.91 9.03
C ALA A 124 10.01 7.51 9.43
N GLY A 125 10.17 6.94 10.64
CA GLY A 125 11.44 6.44 11.11
C GLY A 125 11.96 5.23 10.31
N HIS A 126 11.09 4.35 9.84
CA HIS A 126 11.48 3.25 8.94
C HIS A 126 11.91 3.78 7.57
N LEU A 127 11.13 4.69 6.98
CA LEU A 127 11.40 5.30 5.68
C LEU A 127 12.73 6.06 5.69
N ALA A 128 12.99 6.88 6.71
CA ALA A 128 14.26 7.60 6.87
C ALA A 128 15.46 6.65 6.93
N ARG A 129 15.34 5.52 7.65
CA ARG A 129 16.39 4.50 7.71
C ARG A 129 16.63 3.82 6.36
N VAL A 130 15.58 3.54 5.59
CA VAL A 130 15.71 2.97 4.24
C VAL A 130 16.37 3.98 3.30
N ALA A 131 15.92 5.24 3.31
CA ALA A 131 16.50 6.31 2.51
C ALA A 131 17.98 6.52 2.81
N GLY A 132 18.36 6.57 4.10
CA GLY A 132 19.76 6.72 4.51
C GLY A 132 20.67 5.59 4.01
N ARG A 133 20.18 4.34 3.96
CA ARG A 133 20.94 3.20 3.41
C ARG A 133 21.07 3.24 1.89
N SER A 134 19.99 3.61 1.20
CA SER A 134 19.90 3.49 -0.27
C SER A 134 20.48 4.70 -1.00
N VAL A 135 20.26 5.92 -0.50
CA VAL A 135 20.76 7.16 -1.11
C VAL A 135 22.21 7.44 -0.69
N GLY A 136 22.62 7.01 0.50
CA GLY A 136 24.00 7.16 0.98
C GLY A 136 25.03 6.29 0.25
N ARG A 137 24.59 5.19 -0.40
CA ARG A 137 25.48 4.23 -1.08
C ARG A 137 25.84 4.62 -2.51
N THR A 138 25.08 5.51 -3.14
CA THR A 138 25.33 6.01 -4.50
C THR A 138 26.24 7.24 -4.56
N GLY A 139 26.56 7.87 -3.42
CA GLY A 139 27.41 9.07 -3.35
C GLY A 139 28.89 8.85 -3.01
N GLY A 140 29.31 7.63 -2.68
CA GLY A 140 30.63 7.35 -2.05
C GLY A 140 31.77 6.87 -2.95
N GLU A 141 31.53 6.55 -4.23
CA GLU A 141 32.52 5.83 -5.07
C GLU A 141 32.84 6.55 -6.40
N ARG A 142 33.20 7.84 -6.34
CA ARG A 142 33.88 8.53 -7.46
C ARG A 142 34.92 9.56 -7.01
N SER A 143 35.90 9.15 -6.22
CA SER A 143 37.26 9.74 -6.26
C SER A 143 38.20 9.10 -5.25
N VAL A 144 38.99 8.11 -5.69
CA VAL A 144 40.42 8.03 -5.33
C VAL A 144 41.13 7.46 -6.56
N GLY A 145 41.41 8.34 -7.52
CA GLY A 145 42.43 8.07 -8.55
C GLY A 145 43.78 8.03 -7.83
N ARG A 146 44.30 6.82 -7.66
CA ARG A 146 45.55 6.49 -6.99
C ARG A 146 46.71 7.27 -7.61
N THR A 147 47.33 8.13 -6.81
CA THR A 147 48.66 8.70 -7.06
C THR A 147 49.74 7.67 -6.74
N GLY A 148 50.82 7.66 -7.52
CA GLY A 148 52.01 6.80 -7.35
C GLY A 148 51.97 5.53 -8.23
N GLU A 149 52.99 5.17 -9.00
CA GLU A 149 54.42 5.34 -8.76
C GLU A 149 55.24 5.51 -10.05
N ASP A 150 56.28 6.31 -9.91
CA ASP A 150 57.49 6.41 -10.71
C ASP A 150 58.21 5.06 -10.89
N GLY A 151 58.93 4.95 -12.01
CA GLY A 151 60.15 4.15 -12.08
C GLY A 151 60.12 2.98 -13.06
N THR A 152 60.74 3.16 -14.23
CA THR A 152 61.96 2.42 -14.62
C THR A 152 62.38 2.83 -16.02
N GLY A 153 63.39 3.70 -16.09
CA GLY A 153 64.28 3.77 -17.24
C GLY A 153 65.63 3.23 -16.80
N VAL A 154 66.09 2.11 -17.40
CA VAL A 154 67.51 1.80 -17.59
C VAL A 154 67.65 0.92 -18.84
N ARG A 155 68.24 1.54 -19.86
CA ARG A 155 69.12 1.04 -20.95
C ARG A 155 68.63 -0.09 -21.87
#